data_AF-A0A813QNJ3-F1
#
_entry.id   AF-A0A813QNJ3-F1
#
_cell.length_a   1.000
_cell.length_b   1.000
_cell.length_c   1.000
_cell.angle_alpha   90.00
_cell.angle_beta   90.00
_cell.angle_gamma   90.00
#
_symmetry.space_group_name_H-M   'P 1'
#
loop_
_entity.id
_entity.type
_entity.pdbx_description
1 polymer ?
#
loop_
_entity_poly.entity_id
_entity_poly.type
_entity_poly.pdbx_seq_one_letter_code
_entity_poly.pdbx_strand_id
1 'polypeptide(L)'
;MKAMCNFLTLQANKSGDMTVKVETDTAQVATYFTGLQETSGIHANGNDQSQLDMTTTQQSNLSSSDSLETAEVRLDIKKFAQLLHAQQPYAEKMVFNFCNNSMLHICIVAEYFTLQCILPSIQL
;
A
#
# COMPACT_ATOMS: atom_id res chain seq x y z
N MET A 1 -11.99 -13.40 5.26
CA MET A 1 -10.89 -13.47 4.28
C MET A 1 -9.92 -14.63 4.54
N LYS A 2 -9.18 -14.69 5.66
CA LYS A 2 -8.25 -15.80 5.97
C LYS A 2 -8.85 -17.22 5.97
N ALA A 3 -10.14 -17.34 6.33
CA ALA A 3 -10.86 -18.61 6.32
C ALA A 3 -11.22 -19.13 4.91
N MET A 4 -11.11 -18.28 3.87
CA MET A 4 -11.55 -18.60 2.51
C MET A 4 -10.39 -18.96 1.58
N CYS A 5 -9.25 -18.27 1.69
CA CYS A 5 -8.07 -18.51 0.86
C CYS A 5 -6.80 -18.25 1.66
N ASN A 6 -5.71 -18.90 1.27
CA ASN A 6 -4.37 -18.66 1.82
C ASN A 6 -3.67 -17.45 1.17
N PHE A 7 -4.26 -16.88 0.13
CA PHE A 7 -3.70 -15.77 -0.62
C PHE A 7 -4.67 -14.61 -0.64
N LEU A 8 -4.12 -13.40 -0.69
CA LEU A 8 -4.88 -12.18 -0.93
C LEU A 8 -4.17 -11.34 -1.99
N THR A 9 -4.93 -10.51 -2.67
CA THR A 9 -4.42 -9.49 -3.58
C THR A 9 -4.70 -8.13 -2.96
N LEU A 10 -3.66 -7.32 -2.77
CA LEU A 10 -3.80 -5.90 -2.44
C LEU A 10 -3.63 -5.08 -3.70
N GLN A 11 -4.48 -4.09 -3.86
CA GLN A 11 -4.44 -3.14 -4.96
C GLN A 11 -4.53 -1.73 -4.40
N ALA A 12 -3.74 -0.79 -4.91
CA ALA A 12 -3.84 0.61 -4.52
C ALA A 12 -3.62 1.52 -5.72
N ASN A 13 -4.27 2.69 -5.72
CA ASN A 13 -4.11 3.71 -6.75
C ASN A 13 -3.58 5.03 -6.16
N LYS A 14 -3.20 5.96 -7.03
CA LYS A 14 -2.76 7.32 -6.64
C LYS A 14 -3.91 8.22 -6.14
N SER A 15 -5.15 7.76 -6.22
CA SER A 15 -6.34 8.49 -5.77
C SER A 15 -6.68 8.24 -4.29
N GLY A 16 -5.92 7.38 -3.60
CA GLY A 16 -6.18 7.06 -2.20
C GLY A 16 -7.19 5.93 -2.01
N ASP A 17 -7.44 5.13 -3.04
CA ASP A 17 -8.23 3.91 -2.93
C ASP A 17 -7.30 2.69 -2.81
N MET A 18 -7.63 1.81 -1.87
CA MET A 18 -6.99 0.50 -1.71
C MET A 18 -8.04 -0.59 -1.64
N THR A 19 -7.80 -1.72 -2.30
CA THR A 19 -8.68 -2.88 -2.25
C THR A 19 -7.93 -4.09 -1.73
N VAL A 20 -8.55 -4.82 -0.80
CA VAL A 20 -8.10 -6.12 -0.31
C VAL A 20 -9.03 -7.17 -0.91
N LYS A 21 -8.50 -8.07 -1.74
CA LYS A 21 -9.27 -9.10 -2.44
C LYS A 21 -8.83 -10.49 -2.03
N VAL A 22 -9.79 -11.38 -1.88
CA VAL A 22 -9.58 -12.83 -1.77
C VAL A 22 -10.49 -13.51 -2.78
N GLU A 23 -9.92 -14.42 -3.55
CA GLU A 23 -10.62 -15.15 -4.60
C GLU A 23 -10.42 -16.65 -4.43
N THR A 24 -11.50 -17.38 -4.70
CA THR A 24 -11.60 -18.84 -4.72
C THR A 24 -12.46 -19.24 -5.91
N ASP A 25 -12.48 -20.52 -6.26
CA ASP A 25 -13.26 -21.03 -7.40
C ASP A 25 -14.77 -20.78 -7.28
N THR A 26 -15.27 -20.55 -6.05
CA THR A 26 -16.72 -20.40 -5.78
C THR A 26 -17.12 -18.97 -5.42
N ALA A 27 -16.20 -18.17 -4.88
CA ALA A 27 -16.53 -16.83 -4.39
C ALA A 27 -15.32 -15.88 -4.42
N GLN A 28 -15.62 -14.61 -4.64
CA GLN A 28 -14.70 -13.49 -4.49
C GLN A 28 -15.20 -12.56 -3.39
N VAL A 29 -14.30 -12.13 -2.51
CA VAL A 29 -14.57 -11.13 -1.47
C VAL A 29 -13.58 -10.00 -1.63
N ALA A 30 -14.10 -8.79 -1.75
CA ALA A 30 -13.32 -7.56 -1.81
C ALA A 30 -13.72 -6.62 -0.68
N THR A 31 -12.73 -6.01 -0.04
CA THR A 31 -12.91 -4.91 0.92
C THR A 31 -12.26 -3.66 0.34
N TYR A 32 -13.02 -2.57 0.30
CA TYR A 32 -12.60 -1.30 -0.28
C TYR A 32 -12.29 -0.29 0.82
N PHE A 33 -11.12 0.31 0.74
CA PHE A 33 -10.66 1.41 1.58
C PHE A 33 -10.53 2.65 0.69
N THR A 34 -11.15 3.76 1.10
CA THR A 34 -11.12 5.03 0.36
C THR A 34 -10.68 6.16 1.28
N GLY A 35 -10.25 7.27 0.70
CA GLY A 35 -9.79 8.43 1.48
C GLY A 35 -8.44 8.22 2.16
N LEU A 36 -7.62 7.31 1.64
CA LEU A 36 -6.23 7.14 2.10
C LEU A 36 -5.37 8.29 1.58
N GLN A 37 -4.39 8.72 2.36
CA GLN A 37 -3.44 9.75 1.94
C GLN A 37 -2.37 9.14 1.04
N GLU A 38 -2.18 9.72 -0.14
CA GLU A 38 -1.05 9.38 -1.00
C GLU A 38 0.26 9.96 -0.43
N THR A 39 1.30 9.15 -0.34
CA THR A 39 2.62 9.58 0.16
C THR A 39 3.68 9.72 -0.93
N SER A 40 3.33 9.42 -2.20
CA SER A 40 4.18 9.55 -3.39
C SER A 40 4.41 11.03 -3.75
N GLY A 41 5.08 11.73 -2.86
CA GLY A 41 5.39 13.16 -2.94
C GLY A 41 6.33 13.64 -1.85
N ILE A 42 6.53 12.83 -0.80
CA ILE A 42 7.59 13.05 0.19
C ILE A 42 8.92 12.56 -0.42
N HIS A 43 9.43 13.31 -1.40
CA HIS A 43 10.82 13.18 -1.80
C HIS A 43 11.70 13.39 -0.56
N ALA A 44 12.58 12.42 -0.31
CA ALA A 44 13.67 12.53 0.66
C ALA A 44 14.71 13.56 0.16
N ASN A 45 14.32 14.81 -0.02
CA ASN A 45 15.26 15.92 -0.03
C ASN A 45 15.39 16.37 1.41
N GLY A 46 16.44 15.90 2.07
CA GLY A 46 16.74 16.19 3.47
C GLY A 46 17.12 17.64 3.72
N ASN A 47 16.15 18.55 3.60
CA ASN A 47 16.22 19.90 4.12
C ASN A 47 14.89 20.20 4.82
N ASP A 48 14.90 20.14 6.15
CA ASP A 48 13.88 20.76 6.98
C ASP A 48 13.76 22.24 6.61
N GLN A 49 12.56 22.68 6.21
CA GLN A 49 11.82 23.75 6.89
C GLN A 49 10.59 24.22 6.10
N SER A 50 9.51 24.35 6.85
CA SER A 50 8.41 25.33 6.69
C SER A 50 7.44 25.18 5.52
N GLN A 51 6.16 25.34 5.88
CA GLN A 51 5.00 25.60 5.06
C GLN A 51 5.30 26.30 3.72
N LEU A 52 4.85 25.73 2.60
CA LEU A 52 4.45 26.52 1.44
C LEU A 52 3.26 25.86 0.73
N ASP A 53 2.19 26.65 0.67
CA ASP A 53 1.07 26.55 -0.26
C ASP A 53 1.51 26.34 -1.72
N MET A 54 0.69 25.54 -2.42
CA MET A 54 0.25 25.72 -3.80
C MET A 54 1.27 25.89 -4.96
N THR A 55 1.03 25.06 -5.99
CA THR A 55 1.45 25.17 -7.39
C THR A 55 2.90 24.85 -7.73
N THR A 56 3.19 23.59 -8.09
CA THR A 56 4.13 23.33 -9.19
C THR A 56 3.75 22.04 -9.90
N THR A 57 3.02 22.21 -10.99
CA THR A 57 2.74 21.21 -12.02
C THR A 57 4.07 20.80 -12.68
N GLN A 58 4.70 19.71 -12.22
CA GLN A 58 5.77 19.07 -12.99
C GLN A 58 5.13 18.13 -14.01
N GLN A 59 4.83 18.70 -15.19
CA GLN A 59 4.55 17.96 -16.41
C GLN A 59 5.82 17.18 -16.82
N SER A 60 5.79 15.87 -16.60
CA SER A 60 6.58 14.94 -17.41
C SER A 60 5.64 14.26 -18.40
N ASN A 61 5.94 14.46 -19.69
CA ASN A 61 5.19 13.94 -20.82
C ASN A 61 5.17 12.40 -20.82
N LEU A 62 4.02 11.78 -20.57
CA LEU A 62 3.69 10.42 -20.99
C LEU A 62 2.22 10.40 -21.40
N SER A 63 1.99 10.65 -22.68
CA SER A 63 0.70 10.48 -23.34
C SER A 63 0.36 9.01 -23.49
N SER A 64 -0.68 8.53 -22.79
CA SER A 64 -1.81 7.71 -23.29
C SER A 64 -2.40 6.80 -22.19
N SER A 65 -3.69 6.99 -21.94
CA SER A 65 -4.55 6.20 -21.03
C SER A 65 -4.41 6.51 -19.54
N ASP A 66 -5.10 7.55 -19.06
CA ASP A 66 -5.41 7.77 -17.62
C ASP A 66 -6.41 6.72 -17.11
N SER A 67 -6.09 5.44 -17.31
CA SER A 67 -6.59 4.40 -16.43
C SER A 67 -5.84 4.55 -15.13
N LEU A 68 -6.52 4.91 -14.04
CA LEU A 68 -6.05 4.89 -12.66
C LEU A 68 -4.96 3.82 -12.48
N GLU A 69 -3.70 4.24 -12.54
CA GLU A 69 -2.56 3.32 -12.53
C GLU A 69 -2.57 2.63 -11.17
N THR A 70 -3.07 1.39 -11.18
CA THR A 70 -3.32 0.61 -9.97
C THR A 70 -2.15 -0.34 -9.81
N ALA A 71 -1.41 -0.18 -8.72
CA ALA A 71 -0.38 -1.12 -8.34
C ALA A 71 -1.03 -2.28 -7.58
N GLU A 72 -0.60 -3.51 -7.88
CA GLU A 72 -1.09 -4.69 -7.18
C GLU A 72 0.03 -5.59 -6.68
N VAL A 73 -0.29 -6.38 -5.65
CA VAL A 73 0.62 -7.37 -5.08
C VAL A 73 -0.17 -8.51 -4.46
N ARG A 74 0.26 -9.75 -4.71
CA ARG A 74 -0.35 -10.96 -4.17
C ARG A 74 0.48 -11.50 -3.01
N LEU A 75 -0.13 -11.75 -1.86
CA LEU A 75 0.59 -12.07 -0.62
C LEU A 75 0.03 -13.32 0.08
N ASP A 76 0.86 -13.93 0.93
CA ASP A 76 0.42 -14.93 1.89
C ASP A 76 -0.41 -14.24 2.97
N ILE A 77 -1.69 -14.61 3.09
CA ILE A 77 -2.61 -14.00 4.05
C ILE A 77 -2.16 -14.22 5.50
N LYS A 78 -1.45 -15.32 5.79
CA LYS A 78 -0.99 -15.64 7.15
C LYS A 78 0.14 -14.70 7.54
N LYS A 79 1.10 -14.47 6.63
CA LYS A 79 2.21 -13.53 6.86
C LYS A 79 1.69 -12.10 7.02
N PHE A 80 0.79 -11.69 6.14
CA PHE A 80 0.17 -10.36 6.21
C PHE A 80 -0.63 -10.18 7.51
N ALA A 81 -1.49 -11.13 7.87
CA ALA A 81 -2.28 -11.05 9.10
C ALA A 81 -1.42 -11.09 10.37
N GLN A 82 -0.35 -11.89 10.39
CA GLN A 82 0.57 -11.95 11.51
C GLN A 82 1.24 -10.59 11.74
N LEU A 83 1.67 -9.92 10.66
CA LEU A 83 2.26 -8.59 10.74
C LEU A 83 1.25 -7.57 11.30
N LEU A 84 0.01 -7.57 10.78
CA LEU A 84 -1.03 -6.67 11.25
C LEU A 84 -1.35 -6.87 12.75
N HIS A 85 -1.52 -8.13 13.19
CA HIS A 85 -1.79 -8.42 14.59
C HIS A 85 -0.63 -8.04 15.53
N ALA A 86 0.62 -8.17 15.07
CA ALA A 86 1.77 -7.86 15.90
C ALA A 86 1.95 -6.35 16.16
N GLN A 87 1.49 -5.50 15.24
CA GLN A 87 1.87 -4.08 15.21
C GLN A 87 0.70 -3.10 15.37
N GLN A 88 -0.55 -3.55 15.23
CA GLN A 88 -1.74 -2.70 15.40
C GLN A 88 -1.78 -1.90 16.71
N PRO A 89 -1.33 -2.41 17.89
CA PRO A 89 -1.43 -1.64 19.14
C PRO A 89 -0.49 -0.43 19.23
N TYR A 90 0.56 -0.38 18.40
CA TYR A 90 1.67 0.57 18.55
C TYR A 90 1.84 1.52 17.34
N ALA A 91 1.07 1.31 16.27
CA ALA A 91 1.23 2.07 15.04
C ALA A 91 0.51 3.42 15.09
N GLU A 92 1.26 4.52 15.05
CA GLU A 92 0.69 5.86 14.82
C GLU A 92 0.40 6.09 13.34
N LYS A 93 1.30 5.58 12.47
CA LYS A 93 1.18 5.68 11.02
C LYS A 93 1.67 4.40 10.37
N MET A 94 0.92 3.93 9.37
CA MET A 94 1.29 2.79 8.54
C MET A 94 1.29 3.21 7.08
N VAL A 95 2.40 2.97 6.38
CA VAL A 95 2.57 3.29 4.97
C VAL A 95 2.78 2.02 4.19
N PHE A 96 1.94 1.81 3.17
CA PHE A 96 2.01 0.67 2.27
C PHE A 96 2.60 1.12 0.94
N ASN A 97 3.82 0.67 0.65
CA ASN A 97 4.52 0.95 -0.59
C ASN A 97 4.42 -0.28 -1.50
N PHE A 98 3.76 -0.11 -2.63
CA PHE A 98 3.55 -1.17 -3.60
C PHE A 98 4.67 -1.16 -4.64
N CYS A 99 5.45 -2.24 -4.70
CA CYS A 99 6.28 -2.54 -5.85
C CYS A 99 5.50 -3.51 -6.73
N ASN A 100 4.88 -2.97 -7.79
CA ASN A 100 3.89 -3.68 -8.61
C ASN A 100 4.35 -5.10 -8.97
N ASN A 101 3.52 -6.09 -8.65
CA ASN A 101 3.73 -7.53 -8.85
C ASN A 101 5.01 -8.14 -8.23
N SER A 102 5.76 -7.39 -7.43
CA SER A 102 7.06 -7.80 -6.89
C SER A 102 7.04 -7.96 -5.38
N MET A 103 6.67 -6.91 -4.64
CA MET A 103 6.66 -6.94 -3.18
C MET A 103 5.80 -5.82 -2.60
N LEU A 104 5.38 -6.01 -1.35
CA LEU A 104 4.81 -4.97 -0.51
C LEU A 104 5.84 -4.56 0.55
N HIS A 105 6.20 -3.28 0.56
CA HIS A 105 7.00 -2.70 1.64
C HIS A 105 6.10 -1.92 2.59
N ILE A 106 6.09 -2.35 3.85
CA ILE A 106 5.27 -1.79 4.91
C ILE A 106 6.19 -1.04 5.88
N CYS A 107 5.95 0.26 6.03
CA CYS A 107 6.63 1.09 7.02
C CYS A 107 5.64 1.43 8.14
N ILE A 108 5.98 1.04 9.37
CA ILE A 108 5.18 1.29 10.57
C ILE A 108 5.97 2.27 11.42
N VAL A 109 5.37 3.42 11.67
CA VAL A 109 5.92 4.47 12.52
C VAL A 109 5.17 4.43 13.84
N ALA A 110 5.92 4.28 14.93
CA ALA A 110 5.47 4.37 16.30
C ALA A 110 6.27 5.49 17.00
N GLU A 111 5.81 5.92 18.17
CA GLU A 111 6.40 7.02 18.95
C GLU A 111 7.93 6.86 19.16
N TYR A 112 8.39 5.64 19.38
CA TYR A 112 9.78 5.35 19.76
C TYR A 112 10.57 4.54 18.72
N PHE A 113 9.92 4.03 17.67
CA PHE A 113 10.59 3.20 16.67
C PHE A 113 9.89 3.23 15.32
N THR A 114 10.67 2.92 14.28
CA THR A 114 10.16 2.64 12.94
C THR A 114 10.48 1.20 12.58
N LEU A 115 9.46 0.45 12.15
CA LEU A 115 9.60 -0.91 11.67
C LEU A 115 9.36 -0.96 10.17
N GLN A 116 10.31 -1.52 9.42
CA GLN A 116 10.20 -1.77 7.99
C GLN A 116 10.04 -3.27 7.75
N CYS A 117 9.01 -3.65 7.02
CA CYS A 117 8.68 -5.04 6.72
C CYS A 117 8.49 -5.21 5.22
N ILE A 118 9.18 -6.18 4.63
CA ILE A 118 9.05 -6.50 3.20
C ILE A 118 8.34 -7.84 3.09
N LEU A 119 7.20 -7.86 2.40
CA LEU A 119 6.47 -9.06 2.06
C LEU A 119 6.63 -9.32 0.56
N PRO A 120 7.33 -10.39 0.14
CA PRO A 120 7.47 -10.71 -1.27
C PRO A 120 6.12 -11.13 -1.87
N SER A 121 5.92 -10.78 -3.13
CA SER A 121 4.79 -11.26 -3.91
C SER A 121 4.89 -12.77 -4.09
N ILE A 122 3.73 -13.43 -4.11
CA ILE A 122 3.65 -14.84 -4.48
C ILE A 122 3.38 -14.91 -5.97
N GLN A 123 4.37 -15.42 -6.69
CA GLN A 123 4.25 -15.75 -8.11
C GLN A 123 3.55 -17.11 -8.24
N LEU A 124 2.64 -17.22 -9.21
CA LEU A 124 2.02 -18.47 -9.63
C LEU A 124 2.99 -19.30 -10.47
#